data_AF-A0A9D2MCG5-F1
#
_entry.id   AF-A0A9D2MCG5-F1
#
_cell.length_a   1.000
_cell.length_b   1.000
_cell.length_c   1.000
_cell.angle_alpha   90.00
_cell.angle_beta   90.00
_cell.angle_gamma   90.00
#
_symmetry.space_group_name_H-M   'P 1'
#
loop_
_entity.id
_entity.type
_entity.pdbx_description
1 polymer ?
#
loop_
_entity_poly.entity_id
_entity_poly.type
_entity_poly.pdbx_seq_one_letter_code
_entity_poly.pdbx_strand_id
1 'polypeptide(L)'
;MEIQLEPLLELSREMTALRESLMEESSELTRVFHHLTQLSGMEAVEKRLRTAGAALEEQSWWAYQSARALSEAARCYAQCERRVCDEYEGTPERYTRREGGALDLDDIRAMLNR
;
A
#
# COMPACT_ATOMS: atom_id res chain seq x y z
N MET A 1 8.04 -19.13 10.20
CA MET A 1 7.29 -18.25 9.28
C MET A 1 8.11 -16.99 9.11
N GLU A 2 8.79 -16.82 7.98
CA GLU A 2 9.31 -15.50 7.61
C GLU A 2 8.17 -14.75 6.94
N ILE A 3 7.80 -13.62 7.52
CA ILE A 3 6.89 -12.70 6.85
C ILE A 3 7.77 -12.01 5.80
N GLN A 4 7.60 -12.37 4.53
CA GLN A 4 8.33 -11.71 3.47
C GLN A 4 7.88 -10.25 3.41
N LEU A 5 8.79 -9.34 3.81
CA LEU A 5 8.53 -7.90 3.81
C LEU A 5 8.75 -7.31 2.42
N GLU A 6 9.59 -7.93 1.59
CA GLU A 6 9.91 -7.50 0.23
C GLU A 6 8.64 -7.24 -0.61
N PRO A 7 7.65 -8.16 -0.66
CA PRO A 7 6.41 -7.93 -1.42
C PRO A 7 5.58 -6.75 -0.90
N LEU A 8 5.55 -6.51 0.41
CA LEU A 8 4.84 -5.37 1.00
C LEU A 8 5.52 -4.04 0.65
N LEU A 9 6.86 -4.04 0.67
CA LEU A 9 7.66 -2.87 0.29
C LEU A 9 7.59 -2.61 -1.21
N GLU A 10 7.58 -3.65 -2.04
CA GLU A 10 7.38 -3.56 -3.48
C GLU A 10 6.01 -2.96 -3.81
N LEU A 11 4.94 -3.51 -3.23
CA LEU A 11 3.59 -2.96 -3.40
C LEU A 11 3.47 -1.52 -2.89
N SER A 12 4.16 -1.17 -1.80
CA SER A 12 4.23 0.22 -1.30
C SER A 12 4.90 1.17 -2.31
N ARG A 13 5.96 0.72 -2.99
CA ARG A 13 6.63 1.48 -4.07
C ARG A 13 5.73 1.62 -5.28
N GLU A 14 5.05 0.55 -5.70
CA GLU A 14 4.09 0.59 -6.81
C GLU A 14 2.95 1.57 -6.54
N MET A 15 2.37 1.57 -5.34
CA MET A 15 1.34 2.52 -4.95
C MET A 15 1.86 3.97 -4.92
N THR A 16 3.13 4.17 -4.59
CA THR A 16 3.78 5.49 -4.63
C THR A 16 3.94 5.97 -6.07
N ALA A 17 4.42 5.12 -6.97
CA ALA A 17 4.55 5.41 -8.40
C ALA A 17 3.18 5.67 -9.05
N LEU A 18 2.15 4.90 -8.67
CA LEU A 18 0.78 5.13 -9.13
C LEU A 18 0.27 6.51 -8.70
N ARG A 19 0.53 6.92 -7.45
CA ARG A 19 0.17 8.26 -6.97
C ARG A 19 0.83 9.35 -7.81
N GLU A 20 2.12 9.22 -8.10
CA GLU A 20 2.86 10.19 -8.92
C GLU A 20 2.26 10.30 -10.32
N SER A 21 1.96 9.17 -10.97
CA SER A 21 1.29 9.14 -12.27
C SER A 21 -0.09 9.83 -12.23
N LEU A 22 -0.90 9.58 -11.19
CA LEU A 22 -2.21 10.21 -11.04
C LEU A 22 -2.12 11.73 -10.80
N MET A 23 -1.06 12.18 -10.11
CA MET A 23 -0.80 13.62 -9.94
C MET A 23 -0.42 14.29 -11.26
N GLU A 24 0.36 13.62 -12.11
CA GLU A 24 0.68 14.10 -13.45
C GLU A 24 -0.57 14.21 -14.31
N GLU A 25 -1.39 13.16 -14.37
CA GLU A 25 -2.66 13.18 -15.11
C GLU A 25 -3.63 14.27 -14.61
N SER A 26 -3.72 14.47 -13.30
CA SER A 26 -4.52 15.56 -12.73
C SER A 26 -4.00 16.95 -13.13
N SER A 27 -2.67 17.12 -13.19
CA SER A 27 -2.05 18.36 -13.67
C SER A 27 -2.36 18.62 -15.14
N GLU A 28 -2.27 17.59 -15.98
CA GLU A 28 -2.63 17.69 -17.40
C GLU A 28 -4.11 18.02 -17.58
N LEU A 29 -4.98 17.35 -16.82
CA LEU A 29 -6.41 17.60 -16.86
C LEU A 29 -6.73 19.05 -16.46
N THR A 30 -6.03 19.60 -15.47
CA THR A 30 -6.15 21.01 -15.06
C THR A 30 -5.74 21.96 -16.18
N ARG A 31 -4.64 21.65 -16.91
CA ARG A 31 -4.20 22.44 -18.08
C ARG A 31 -5.24 22.41 -19.19
N VAL A 32 -5.76 21.23 -19.53
CA VAL A 32 -6.81 21.06 -20.55
C VAL A 32 -8.07 21.82 -20.16
N PHE A 33 -8.49 21.70 -18.89
CA PHE A 33 -9.64 22.43 -18.37
C PHE A 33 -9.48 23.95 -18.53
N HIS A 34 -8.31 24.49 -18.16
CA HIS A 34 -8.03 25.92 -18.33
C HIS A 34 -8.18 26.39 -19.78
N HIS A 35 -7.66 25.62 -20.75
CA HIS A 35 -7.82 25.96 -22.16
C HIS A 35 -9.27 25.87 -22.65
N LEU A 36 -10.03 24.88 -22.16
CA LEU A 36 -11.43 24.71 -22.56
C LEU A 36 -12.34 25.81 -22.01
N THR A 37 -12.07 26.33 -20.81
CA THR A 37 -12.84 27.46 -20.24
C THR A 37 -12.74 28.75 -21.05
N GLN A 38 -11.80 28.84 -21.99
CA GLN A 38 -11.64 29.98 -22.90
C GLN A 38 -12.49 29.84 -24.17
N LEU A 39 -13.14 28.68 -24.40
CA LEU A 39 -13.93 28.37 -25.58
C LEU A 39 -15.43 28.35 -25.24
N SER A 40 -16.24 28.99 -26.07
CA SER A 40 -17.71 28.97 -25.90
C SER A 40 -18.32 27.61 -26.20
N GLY A 41 -19.30 27.15 -25.42
CA GLY A 41 -20.07 25.94 -25.70
C GLY A 41 -19.43 24.63 -25.21
N MET A 42 -18.46 24.71 -24.30
CA MET A 42 -17.73 23.56 -23.74
C MET A 42 -18.26 23.10 -22.37
N GLU A 43 -19.40 23.61 -21.89
CA GLU A 43 -19.89 23.40 -20.52
C GLU A 43 -20.09 21.92 -20.18
N ALA A 44 -20.53 21.11 -21.15
CA ALA A 44 -20.67 19.67 -20.98
C ALA A 44 -19.32 18.94 -20.85
N VAL A 45 -18.29 19.41 -21.56
CA VAL A 45 -16.94 18.87 -21.50
C VAL A 45 -16.28 19.27 -20.18
N GLU A 46 -16.40 20.54 -19.79
CA GLU A 46 -15.94 21.05 -18.50
C GLU A 46 -16.52 20.26 -17.32
N LYS A 47 -17.82 19.98 -17.34
CA LYS A 47 -18.48 19.18 -16.30
C LYS A 47 -17.87 17.77 -16.20
N ARG A 48 -17.65 17.11 -17.35
CA ARG A 48 -17.03 15.78 -17.39
C ARG A 48 -15.58 15.81 -16.88
N LEU A 49 -14.82 16.84 -17.24
CA LEU A 49 -13.45 17.01 -16.76
C LEU A 49 -13.40 17.23 -15.26
N ARG A 50 -14.30 18.04 -14.69
CA ARG A 50 -14.38 18.19 -13.21
C ARG A 50 -14.66 16.86 -12.51
N THR A 51 -15.57 16.06 -13.05
CA THR A 51 -15.85 14.72 -12.50
C THR A 51 -14.63 13.80 -12.60
N ALA A 52 -13.94 13.80 -13.73
CA ALA A 52 -12.71 13.02 -13.90
C ALA A 52 -11.59 13.50 -12.98
N GLY A 53 -11.40 14.81 -12.82
CA GLY A 53 -10.43 15.39 -11.89
C GLY A 53 -10.69 14.98 -10.43
N ALA A 54 -11.96 15.05 -9.99
CA ALA A 54 -12.33 14.59 -8.65
C ALA A 54 -12.04 13.09 -8.44
N ALA A 55 -12.30 12.25 -9.44
CA ALA A 55 -11.99 10.83 -9.38
C ALA A 55 -10.47 10.56 -9.33
N LEU A 56 -9.66 11.31 -10.08
CA LEU A 56 -8.20 11.21 -10.04
C LEU A 56 -7.64 11.63 -8.68
N GLU A 57 -8.18 12.69 -8.07
CA GLU A 57 -7.80 13.12 -6.71
C GLU A 57 -8.15 12.05 -5.67
N GLU A 58 -9.33 11.46 -5.75
CA GLU A 58 -9.75 10.36 -4.86
C GLU A 58 -8.83 9.14 -4.99
N GLN A 59 -8.50 8.74 -6.22
CA GLN A 59 -7.59 7.62 -6.48
C GLN A 59 -6.17 7.90 -6.00
N SER A 60 -5.67 9.13 -6.21
CA SER A 60 -4.35 9.56 -5.73
C SER A 60 -4.28 9.52 -4.19
N TRP A 61 -5.34 9.98 -3.52
CA TRP A 61 -5.45 9.90 -2.08
C TRP A 61 -5.48 8.45 -1.58
N TRP A 62 -6.23 7.57 -2.24
CA TRP A 62 -6.28 6.16 -1.90
C TRP A 62 -4.91 5.47 -2.07
N ALA A 63 -4.23 5.70 -3.20
CA ALA A 63 -2.91 5.15 -3.47
C ALA A 63 -1.89 5.59 -2.39
N TYR A 64 -1.94 6.87 -2.00
CA TYR A 64 -1.12 7.38 -0.89
C TYR A 64 -1.39 6.66 0.43
N GLN A 65 -2.66 6.49 0.81
CA GLN A 65 -3.01 5.81 2.05
C GLN A 65 -2.56 4.35 2.04
N SER A 66 -2.75 3.66 0.93
CA SER A 66 -2.30 2.27 0.73
C SER A 66 -0.78 2.14 0.85
N ALA A 67 -0.02 3.01 0.18
CA ALA A 67 1.44 3.01 0.26
C ALA A 67 1.92 3.19 1.71
N ARG A 68 1.31 4.13 2.45
CA ARG A 68 1.62 4.41 3.85
C ARG A 68 1.31 3.22 4.75
N ALA A 69 0.13 2.62 4.61
CA ALA A 69 -0.31 1.47 5.41
C ALA A 69 0.61 0.27 5.20
N LEU A 70 1.00 -0.02 3.96
CA LEU A 70 1.93 -1.11 3.63
C LEU A 70 3.32 -0.90 4.23
N SER A 71 3.84 0.33 4.15
CA SER A 71 5.13 0.70 4.75
C SER A 71 5.11 0.57 6.28
N GLU A 72 4.01 1.01 6.91
CA GLU A 72 3.82 0.87 8.36
C GLU A 72 3.69 -0.60 8.79
N ALA A 73 2.94 -1.40 8.04
CA ALA A 73 2.82 -2.84 8.28
C ALA A 73 4.19 -3.53 8.19
N ALA A 74 4.97 -3.25 7.14
CA ALA A 74 6.31 -3.80 6.98
C ALA A 74 7.24 -3.43 8.16
N ARG A 75 7.18 -2.18 8.62
CA ARG A 75 7.93 -1.72 9.80
C ARG A 75 7.52 -2.45 11.08
N CYS A 76 6.22 -2.60 11.32
CA CYS A 76 5.70 -3.32 12.49
C CYS A 76 6.15 -4.78 12.47
N TYR A 77 6.08 -5.45 11.32
CA TYR A 77 6.54 -6.84 11.20
C TYR A 77 8.04 -6.98 11.45
N ALA A 78 8.88 -6.11 10.87
CA ALA A 78 10.31 -6.11 11.13
C ALA A 78 10.63 -5.90 12.62
N GLN A 79 9.87 -5.04 13.30
CA GLN A 79 10.05 -4.79 14.73
C GLN A 79 9.64 -6.01 15.58
N CYS A 80 8.53 -6.66 15.24
CA CYS A 80 8.09 -7.88 15.90
C CYS A 80 9.11 -9.01 15.72
N GLU A 81 9.64 -9.19 14.51
CA GLU A 81 10.65 -10.21 14.21
C GLU A 81 11.93 -9.99 15.01
N ARG A 82 12.44 -8.75 15.07
CA ARG A 82 13.59 -8.41 15.92
C ARG A 82 13.35 -8.73 17.39
N ARG A 83 12.19 -8.35 17.92
CA ARG A 83 11.83 -8.65 19.32
C ARG A 83 11.81 -10.14 19.61
N VAL A 84 11.27 -10.94 18.68
CA VAL A 84 11.26 -12.40 18.81
C VAL A 84 12.70 -12.94 18.79
N CYS A 85 13.54 -12.49 17.87
CA CYS A 85 14.95 -12.91 17.87
C CYS A 85 15.66 -12.54 19.18
N ASP A 86 15.52 -11.30 19.65
CA ASP A 86 16.12 -10.81 20.90
C ASP A 86 15.67 -11.62 22.12
N GLU A 87 14.39 -12.05 22.16
CA GLU A 87 13.80 -12.79 23.29
C GLU A 87 14.24 -14.27 23.31
N TYR A 88 14.50 -14.87 22.14
CA TYR A 88 14.89 -16.29 22.01
C TYR A 88 16.41 -16.52 21.90
N GLU A 89 17.23 -15.48 21.73
CA GLU A 89 18.70 -15.61 21.79
C GLU A 89 19.23 -15.97 23.21
N GLY A 90 18.41 -15.83 24.25
CA GLY A 90 18.76 -16.14 25.65
C GLY A 90 18.26 -17.49 26.18
N THR A 91 17.50 -18.28 25.40
CA THR A 91 16.92 -19.57 25.83
C THR A 91 17.65 -20.76 25.18
N PRO A 92 17.80 -21.91 25.87
CA PRO A 92 18.52 -23.08 25.35
C PRO A 92 17.80 -23.76 24.16
N GLU A 93 16.59 -23.32 23.82
CA GLU A 93 15.87 -23.72 22.62
C GLU A 93 16.32 -22.85 21.45
N ARG A 94 17.31 -23.33 20.69
CA ARG A 94 17.73 -22.70 19.44
C ARG A 94 16.55 -22.60 18.48
N TYR A 95 16.06 -21.39 18.26
CA TYR A 95 15.12 -21.08 17.20
C TYR A 95 15.73 -21.51 15.85
N THR A 96 15.31 -22.67 15.36
CA THR A 96 15.82 -23.22 14.12
C THR A 96 14.98 -22.66 12.98
N ARG A 97 15.52 -21.65 12.29
CA ARG A 97 14.96 -21.06 11.07
C ARG A 97 14.70 -22.18 10.06
N ARG A 98 13.43 -22.54 9.83
CA ARG A 98 13.03 -23.52 8.80
C ARG A 98 12.74 -22.79 7.49
N GLU A 99 13.49 -23.15 6.45
CA GLU A 99 13.22 -22.77 5.06
C GLU A 99 12.00 -23.57 4.57
N GLY A 100 10.81 -22.97 4.57
CA GLY A 100 9.63 -23.59 3.94
C GLY A 100 8.27 -23.22 4.55
N GLY A 101 7.54 -22.36 3.83
CA GLY A 101 6.14 -22.50 3.40
C GLY A 101 5.00 -22.81 4.39
N ALA A 102 4.02 -21.90 4.41
CA ALA A 102 2.61 -22.03 4.82
C ALA A 102 2.32 -22.46 6.28
N LEU A 103 1.68 -21.56 7.04
CA LEU A 103 1.05 -21.94 8.31
C LEU A 103 -0.14 -22.85 8.04
N ASP A 104 -0.06 -24.08 8.52
CA ASP A 104 -1.22 -24.94 8.68
C ASP A 104 -2.10 -24.37 9.80
N LEU A 105 -3.26 -23.80 9.41
CA LEU A 105 -4.17 -23.10 10.32
C LEU A 105 -4.84 -24.05 11.34
N ASP A 106 -4.65 -25.35 11.18
CA ASP A 106 -5.19 -26.38 12.08
C ASP A 106 -4.51 -26.37 13.47
N ASP A 107 -3.23 -26.00 13.57
CA ASP A 107 -2.53 -25.93 14.87
C ASP A 107 -2.97 -24.73 15.72
N ILE A 108 -3.32 -23.61 15.10
CA ILE A 108 -3.85 -22.42 15.81
C ILE A 108 -5.23 -22.73 16.42
N ARG A 109 -6.04 -23.56 15.75
CA ARG A 109 -7.32 -24.04 16.28
C ARG A 109 -7.18 -24.93 17.50
N ALA A 110 -6.09 -25.69 17.60
CA ALA A 110 -5.80 -26.51 18.77
C ALA A 110 -5.36 -25.66 19.97
N MET A 111 -4.69 -24.53 19.75
CA MET A 111 -4.25 -23.62 20.81
C MET A 111 -5.36 -22.71 21.36
N LEU A 112 -6.37 -22.36 20.55
CA LEU A 112 -7.48 -21.50 20.96
C LEU A 112 -8.61 -22.23 21.71
N ASN A 113 -8.55 -23.56 21.80
CA ASN A 113 -9.54 -24.40 22.49
C ASN A 113 -9.00 -25.03 23.80
N ARG A 114 -8.02 -24.40 24.46
CA ARG A 114 -7.58 -24.77 25.82
C ARG A 114 -7.99 -23.74 26.85
#